data_AF-A0A1C6ENF8-F1
#
_entry.id   AF-A0A1C6ENF8-F1
#
_cell.length_a   1.000
_cell.length_b   1.000
_cell.length_c   1.000
_cell.angle_alpha   90.00
_cell.angle_beta   90.00
_cell.angle_gamma   90.00
#
_symmetry.space_group_name_H-M   'P 1'
#
loop_
_entity.id
_entity.type
_entity.pdbx_description
1 polymer ?
#
loop_
_entity_poly.entity_id
_entity_poly.type
_entity_poly.pdbx_seq_one_letter_code
_entity_poly.pdbx_strand_id
1 'polypeptide(L)'
;MNRTGTTQKRIEQVDGRTVLFLTVCSCLVSFLTTDLIGHAVFTFWLLLILCYFGLYKQGIGCYTVYLVTVVGLYLETKYSISFPSPLLLSMIYKLLLPAMPAYLLFRIPSGKLTASLRKLPIPAKAMLVLVVMLRFAPTIILEFGEVREAMKIRGFLRSVPTVLRHPLNTLEYAIVPMVFRSLKIADELSASAIVRGIESPYKKQSYYVSRISPLDAFLMLVSTAAGIVCCVLL
;
A
#
# COMPACT_ATOMS: atom_id res chain seq x y z
N MET A 1 -22.78 -13.85 2.66
CA MET A 1 -21.34 -14.10 2.38
C MET A 1 -20.93 -13.73 0.93
N ASN A 2 -21.52 -12.66 0.34
CA ASN A 2 -21.37 -12.32 -1.10
C ASN A 2 -20.79 -10.91 -1.37
N ARG A 3 -20.49 -10.12 -0.33
CA ARG A 3 -20.02 -8.73 -0.46
C ARG A 3 -18.53 -8.61 -0.81
N THR A 4 -17.69 -9.56 -0.38
CA THR A 4 -16.24 -9.50 -0.64
C THR A 4 -15.92 -9.71 -2.12
N GLY A 5 -16.67 -10.56 -2.82
CA GLY A 5 -16.47 -10.79 -4.26
C GLY A 5 -16.89 -9.62 -5.15
N THR A 6 -17.96 -8.89 -4.82
CA THR A 6 -18.40 -7.72 -5.60
C THR A 6 -17.48 -6.51 -5.42
N THR A 7 -16.98 -6.30 -4.20
CA THR A 7 -15.93 -5.30 -3.90
C THR A 7 -14.65 -5.63 -4.66
N GLN A 8 -14.20 -6.89 -4.67
CA GLN A 8 -13.01 -7.31 -5.39
C GLN A 8 -13.15 -7.07 -6.91
N LYS A 9 -14.30 -7.38 -7.51
CA LYS A 9 -14.57 -7.11 -8.93
C LYS A 9 -14.51 -5.62 -9.29
N ARG A 10 -14.99 -4.72 -8.42
CA ARG A 10 -14.89 -3.26 -8.66
C ARG A 10 -13.45 -2.75 -8.52
N ILE A 11 -12.70 -3.24 -7.54
CA ILE A 11 -11.28 -2.91 -7.38
C ILE A 11 -10.48 -3.40 -8.60
N GLU A 12 -10.87 -4.54 -9.18
CA GLU A 12 -10.26 -5.06 -10.40
C GLU A 12 -10.59 -4.22 -11.64
N GLN A 13 -11.68 -3.44 -11.67
CA GLN A 13 -12.02 -2.62 -12.83
C GLN A 13 -11.13 -1.37 -12.97
N VAL A 14 -10.41 -0.98 -11.92
CA VAL A 14 -9.60 0.25 -11.90
C VAL A 14 -8.12 -0.04 -12.14
N ASP A 15 -7.50 0.83 -12.92
CA ASP A 15 -6.06 0.73 -13.22
C ASP A 15 -5.25 1.09 -11.96
N GLY A 16 -4.23 0.28 -11.66
CA GLY A 16 -3.34 0.53 -10.51
C GLY A 16 -2.60 1.86 -10.58
N ARG A 17 -2.48 2.46 -11.78
CA ARG A 17 -1.92 3.80 -12.00
C ARG A 17 -2.74 4.87 -11.32
N THR A 18 -4.06 4.81 -11.45
CA THR A 18 -4.99 5.79 -10.90
C THR A 18 -4.85 5.85 -9.39
N VAL A 19 -4.75 4.68 -8.77
CA VAL A 19 -4.61 4.59 -7.31
C VAL A 19 -3.20 5.01 -6.86
N LEU A 20 -2.14 4.68 -7.62
CA LEU A 20 -0.79 5.17 -7.32
C LEU A 20 -0.71 6.70 -7.41
N PHE A 21 -1.31 7.25 -8.46
CA PHE A 21 -1.42 8.67 -8.66
C PHE A 21 -2.21 9.33 -7.52
N LEU A 22 -3.34 8.74 -7.12
CA LEU A 22 -4.15 9.21 -5.99
C LEU A 22 -3.33 9.21 -4.68
N THR A 23 -2.53 8.18 -4.42
CA THR A 23 -1.66 8.13 -3.24
C THR A 23 -0.57 9.20 -3.30
N VAL A 24 0.11 9.38 -4.44
CA VAL A 24 1.13 10.43 -4.60
C VAL A 24 0.51 11.83 -4.44
N CYS A 25 -0.64 12.09 -5.06
CA CYS A 25 -1.38 13.34 -4.91
C CYS A 25 -1.78 13.57 -3.44
N SER A 26 -2.26 12.55 -2.74
CA SER A 26 -2.61 12.67 -1.31
C SER A 26 -1.40 12.97 -0.43
N CYS A 27 -0.22 12.42 -0.74
CA CYS A 27 1.02 12.76 -0.05
C CYS A 27 1.42 14.21 -0.30
N LEU A 28 1.33 14.68 -1.55
CA LEU A 28 1.63 16.07 -1.91
C LEU A 28 0.69 17.04 -1.20
N VAL A 29 -0.62 16.80 -1.23
CA VAL A 29 -1.62 17.62 -0.52
C VAL A 29 -1.37 17.60 1.00
N SER A 30 -1.02 16.45 1.59
CA SER A 30 -0.68 16.37 3.01
C SER A 30 0.51 17.25 3.41
N PHE A 31 1.49 17.39 2.51
CA PHE A 31 2.70 18.17 2.77
C PHE A 31 2.52 19.66 2.45
N LEU A 32 1.85 20.01 1.34
CA LEU A 32 1.73 21.37 0.85
C LEU A 32 0.61 22.17 1.55
N THR A 33 -0.52 21.54 1.87
CA THR A 33 -1.65 22.25 2.47
C THR A 33 -1.40 22.44 3.97
N THR A 34 -1.48 23.68 4.44
CA THR A 34 -1.48 24.02 5.87
C THR A 34 -2.89 24.16 6.45
N ASP A 35 -3.87 24.33 5.57
CA ASP A 35 -5.22 24.78 5.92
C ASP A 35 -6.15 23.62 6.24
N LEU A 36 -6.81 23.71 7.40
CA LEU A 36 -7.66 22.66 7.96
C LEU A 36 -8.86 22.35 7.05
N ILE A 37 -9.39 23.40 6.38
CA ILE A 37 -10.53 23.29 5.48
C ILE A 37 -10.12 22.52 4.20
N GLY A 38 -8.94 22.81 3.65
CA GLY A 38 -8.39 22.10 2.50
C GLY A 38 -8.24 20.59 2.78
N HIS A 39 -7.65 20.25 3.93
CA HIS A 39 -7.53 18.85 4.37
C HIS A 39 -8.91 18.18 4.55
N ALA A 40 -9.90 18.89 5.09
CA ALA A 40 -11.25 18.35 5.27
C ALA A 40 -11.96 18.08 3.93
N VAL A 41 -11.81 18.97 2.93
CA VAL A 41 -12.39 18.77 1.60
C VAL A 41 -11.72 17.59 0.89
N PHE A 42 -10.39 17.49 0.96
CA PHE A 42 -9.66 16.40 0.30
C PHE A 42 -9.89 15.04 0.96
N THR A 43 -9.97 14.98 2.30
CA THR A 43 -10.35 13.75 3.03
C THR A 43 -11.76 13.30 2.66
N PHE A 44 -12.72 14.23 2.56
CA PHE A 44 -14.09 13.91 2.16
C PHE A 44 -14.14 13.37 0.72
N TRP A 45 -13.39 13.97 -0.20
CA TRP A 45 -13.24 13.47 -1.57
C TRP A 45 -12.68 12.03 -1.60
N LEU A 46 -11.62 11.73 -0.83
CA LEU A 46 -11.07 10.38 -0.71
C LEU A 46 -12.06 9.37 -0.09
N LEU A 47 -12.92 9.81 0.85
CA LEU A 47 -13.98 8.97 1.40
C LEU A 47 -15.02 8.59 0.34
N LEU A 48 -15.42 9.52 -0.53
CA LEU A 48 -16.34 9.24 -1.63
C LEU A 48 -15.75 8.20 -2.58
N ILE A 49 -14.46 8.30 -2.90
CA ILE A 49 -13.73 7.31 -3.70
C ILE A 49 -13.77 5.93 -3.02
N LEU A 50 -13.44 5.83 -1.72
CA LEU A 50 -13.48 4.56 -0.99
C LEU A 50 -14.90 3.95 -0.91
N CYS A 51 -15.91 4.80 -0.80
CA CYS A 51 -17.32 4.39 -0.81
C CYS A 51 -17.72 3.81 -2.18
N TYR A 52 -17.28 4.44 -3.27
CA TYR A 52 -17.52 3.95 -4.63
C TYR A 52 -16.96 2.53 -4.86
N PHE A 53 -15.77 2.25 -4.33
CA PHE A 53 -15.15 0.92 -4.36
C PHE A 53 -15.78 -0.09 -3.39
N GLY A 54 -16.66 0.34 -2.49
CA GLY A 54 -17.34 -0.54 -1.53
C GLY A 54 -16.52 -0.90 -0.30
N LEU A 55 -15.42 -0.18 -0.01
CA LEU A 55 -14.65 -0.30 1.24
C LEU A 55 -15.12 0.70 2.30
N TYR A 56 -16.43 0.82 2.45
CA TYR A 56 -17.08 1.82 3.31
C TYR A 56 -16.70 1.65 4.79
N LYS A 57 -16.48 0.42 5.27
CA LYS A 57 -16.11 0.18 6.67
C LYS A 57 -14.75 0.78 7.02
N GLN A 58 -13.75 0.61 6.15
CA GLN A 58 -12.42 1.18 6.37
C GLN A 58 -12.41 2.69 6.13
N GLY A 59 -13.13 3.17 5.11
CA GLY A 59 -13.24 4.60 4.82
C GLY A 59 -13.89 5.38 5.96
N ILE A 60 -15.02 4.88 6.48
CA ILE A 60 -15.70 5.49 7.63
C ILE A 60 -14.82 5.40 8.87
N GLY A 61 -14.19 4.25 9.16
CA GLY A 61 -13.32 4.11 10.32
C GLY A 61 -12.18 5.14 10.32
N CYS A 62 -11.48 5.26 9.20
CA CYS A 62 -10.36 6.20 9.08
C CYS A 62 -10.85 7.67 9.07
N TYR A 63 -12.04 7.96 8.54
CA TYR A 63 -12.65 9.30 8.63
C TYR A 63 -13.12 9.65 10.05
N THR A 64 -13.61 8.68 10.82
CA THR A 64 -13.95 8.91 12.23
C THR A 64 -12.70 9.24 13.05
N VAL A 65 -11.58 8.56 12.79
CA VAL A 65 -10.29 8.88 13.42
C VAL A 65 -9.83 10.29 13.02
N TYR A 66 -10.01 10.68 11.76
CA TYR A 66 -9.72 12.04 11.29
C TYR A 66 -10.52 13.09 12.10
N LEU A 67 -11.85 12.94 12.20
CA LEU A 67 -12.70 13.87 12.94
C LEU A 67 -12.32 13.96 14.41
N VAL A 68 -12.04 12.83 15.07
CA VAL A 68 -11.60 12.81 16.47
C VAL A 68 -10.28 13.58 16.64
N THR A 69 -9.34 13.42 15.71
CA THR A 69 -8.04 14.11 15.73
C THR A 69 -8.20 15.62 15.54
N VAL A 70 -9.08 16.05 14.62
CA VAL A 70 -9.38 17.47 14.39
C VAL A 70 -10.08 18.11 15.59
N VAL A 71 -11.08 17.43 16.17
CA VAL A 71 -11.77 17.92 17.38
C VAL A 71 -10.82 17.97 18.57
N GLY A 72 -9.92 17.00 18.71
CA GLY A 72 -8.85 17.00 19.69
C GLY A 72 -7.94 18.23 19.57
N LEU A 73 -7.44 18.53 18.37
CA LEU A 73 -6.64 19.73 18.10
C LEU A 73 -7.38 21.04 18.40
N TYR A 74 -8.68 21.10 18.08
CA TYR A 74 -9.50 22.28 18.37
C TYR A 74 -9.73 22.47 19.87
N LEU A 75 -9.97 21.39 20.62
CA LEU A 75 -10.12 21.42 22.07
C LEU A 75 -8.82 21.81 22.78
N GLU A 76 -7.67 21.28 22.35
CA GLU A 76 -6.38 21.68 22.92
C GLU A 76 -6.09 23.16 22.70
N THR A 77 -6.37 23.68 21.49
CA THR A 77 -6.22 25.12 21.18
C THR A 77 -7.12 25.99 22.06
N LYS A 78 -8.31 25.52 22.44
CA LYS A 78 -9.29 26.28 23.21
C LYS A 78 -9.12 26.19 24.73
N TYR A 79 -8.68 25.03 25.24
CA TYR A 79 -8.61 24.76 26.68
C TYR A 79 -7.19 24.74 27.24
N SER A 80 -6.15 24.88 26.40
CA SER A 80 -4.72 24.85 26.80
C SER A 80 -4.31 23.62 27.62
N ILE A 81 -5.06 22.52 27.53
CA ILE A 81 -4.74 21.23 28.13
C ILE A 81 -3.81 20.52 27.14
N SER A 82 -2.53 20.33 27.49
CA SER A 82 -1.52 19.68 26.65
C SER A 82 -1.51 18.16 26.84
N PHE A 83 -2.62 17.49 26.54
CA PHE A 83 -2.72 16.04 26.70
C PHE A 83 -3.67 15.43 25.66
N PRO A 84 -3.19 14.75 24.59
CA PRO A 84 -1.80 14.43 24.17
C PRO A 84 -1.14 15.54 23.32
N SER A 85 0.19 15.58 23.20
CA SER A 85 0.88 16.72 22.58
C SER A 85 0.34 17.12 21.19
N PRO A 86 0.15 18.43 20.89
CA PRO A 86 -0.39 18.92 19.62
C PRO A 86 0.38 18.40 18.40
N LEU A 87 1.67 18.15 18.59
CA LEU A 87 2.58 17.65 17.56
C LEU A 87 2.24 16.20 17.15
N LEU A 88 1.85 15.34 18.09
CA LEU A 88 1.42 13.97 17.81
C LEU A 88 0.10 13.93 17.04
N LEU A 89 -0.91 14.70 17.49
CA LEU A 89 -2.18 14.83 16.76
C LEU A 89 -1.94 15.39 15.34
N SER A 90 -1.03 16.37 15.21
CA SER A 90 -0.65 16.94 13.92
C SER A 90 -0.05 15.89 12.96
N MET A 91 0.82 15.02 13.48
CA MET A 91 1.45 13.96 12.69
C MET A 91 0.43 12.88 12.29
N ILE A 92 -0.46 12.50 13.23
CA ILE A 92 -1.49 11.50 12.97
C ILE A 92 -2.44 11.98 11.88
N TYR A 93 -2.93 13.23 11.92
CA TYR A 93 -3.83 13.71 10.86
C TYR A 93 -3.15 13.71 9.49
N LYS A 94 -1.89 14.15 9.41
CA LYS A 94 -1.14 14.21 8.14
C LYS A 94 -0.87 12.83 7.56
N LEU A 95 -0.60 11.84 8.41
CA LEU A 95 -0.36 10.46 7.97
C LEU A 95 -1.65 9.75 7.54
N LEU A 96 -2.78 10.10 8.15
CA LEU A 96 -4.07 9.47 7.88
C LEU A 96 -4.57 9.74 6.45
N LEU A 97 -4.22 10.91 5.89
CA LEU A 97 -4.61 11.34 4.55
C LEU A 97 -4.10 10.39 3.44
N PRO A 98 -2.78 10.13 3.32
CA PRO A 98 -2.26 9.17 2.35
C PRO A 98 -2.51 7.71 2.72
N ALA A 99 -2.79 7.39 3.98
CA ALA A 99 -3.12 6.03 4.40
C ALA A 99 -4.42 5.51 3.73
N MET A 100 -5.39 6.40 3.47
CA MET A 100 -6.66 6.07 2.80
C MET A 100 -6.48 5.47 1.39
N PRO A 101 -5.86 6.16 0.42
CA PRO A 101 -5.62 5.60 -0.90
C PRO A 101 -4.53 4.52 -0.87
N ALA A 102 -3.58 4.56 0.06
CA ALA A 102 -2.61 3.48 0.24
C ALA A 102 -3.29 2.15 0.61
N TYR A 103 -4.34 2.18 1.44
CA TYR A 103 -5.13 0.98 1.72
C TYR A 103 -5.77 0.39 0.46
N LEU A 104 -6.23 1.25 -0.45
CA LEU A 104 -6.75 0.82 -1.74
C LEU A 104 -5.64 0.19 -2.61
N LEU A 105 -4.41 0.74 -2.60
CA LEU A 105 -3.25 0.14 -3.29
C LEU A 105 -2.96 -1.29 -2.82
N PHE A 106 -2.96 -1.54 -1.51
CA PHE A 106 -2.70 -2.87 -0.96
C PHE A 106 -3.76 -3.91 -1.34
N ARG A 107 -4.98 -3.48 -1.66
CA ARG A 107 -6.08 -4.34 -2.10
C ARG A 107 -5.99 -4.73 -3.57
N ILE A 108 -5.21 -4.01 -4.38
CA ILE A 108 -5.06 -4.29 -5.81
C ILE A 108 -4.15 -5.51 -5.99
N PRO A 109 -4.49 -6.45 -6.90
CA PRO A 109 -3.63 -7.58 -7.17
C PRO A 109 -2.26 -7.13 -7.68
N SER A 110 -1.19 -7.75 -7.15
CA SER A 110 0.21 -7.40 -7.44
C SER A 110 0.55 -7.41 -8.92
N GLY A 111 -0.12 -8.25 -9.73
CA GLY A 111 0.02 -8.27 -11.19
C GLY A 111 -0.40 -6.98 -11.89
N LYS A 112 -1.50 -6.35 -11.46
CA LYS A 112 -1.97 -5.06 -12.02
C LYS A 112 -1.11 -3.89 -11.55
N LEU A 113 -0.67 -3.95 -10.29
CA LEU A 113 0.29 -2.98 -9.75
C LEU A 113 1.59 -3.02 -10.57
N THR A 114 2.11 -4.22 -10.83
CA THR A 114 3.30 -4.44 -11.66
C THR A 114 3.12 -3.91 -13.09
N ALA A 115 1.96 -4.17 -13.73
CA ALA A 115 1.65 -3.64 -15.06
C ALA A 115 1.53 -2.10 -15.07
N SER A 116 1.08 -1.51 -13.96
CA SER A 116 1.00 -0.06 -13.79
C SER A 116 2.40 0.55 -13.65
N LEU A 117 3.25 -0.01 -12.79
CA LEU A 117 4.63 0.44 -12.59
C LEU A 117 5.48 0.29 -13.86
N ARG A 118 5.18 -0.71 -14.71
CA ARG A 118 5.92 -0.93 -15.97
C ARG A 118 5.81 0.21 -16.99
N LYS A 119 4.77 1.05 -16.92
CA LYS A 119 4.69 2.23 -17.81
C LYS A 119 5.04 3.54 -17.11
N LEU A 120 5.49 3.51 -15.87
CA LEU A 120 6.20 4.66 -15.31
C LEU A 120 7.59 4.75 -15.98
N PRO A 121 8.14 5.96 -16.16
CA PRO A 121 9.45 6.16 -16.76
C PRO A 121 10.57 5.75 -15.78
N ILE A 122 10.69 4.45 -15.51
CA ILE A 122 11.71 3.86 -14.62
C ILE A 122 12.74 3.13 -15.50
N PRO A 123 14.06 3.21 -15.19
CA PRO A 123 15.07 2.47 -15.94
C PRO A 123 14.78 0.97 -15.92
N ALA A 124 14.96 0.31 -17.07
CA ALA A 124 14.55 -1.08 -17.30
C ALA A 124 15.11 -2.07 -16.26
N LYS A 125 16.33 -1.82 -15.75
CA LYS A 125 16.97 -2.63 -14.69
C LYS A 125 16.19 -2.56 -13.38
N ALA A 126 15.84 -1.36 -12.90
CA ALA A 126 15.08 -1.19 -11.67
C ALA A 126 13.65 -1.74 -11.79
N MET A 127 13.03 -1.54 -12.96
CA MET A 127 11.71 -2.09 -13.25
C MET A 127 11.70 -3.63 -13.19
N LEU A 128 12.74 -4.28 -13.71
CA LEU A 128 12.90 -5.73 -13.64
C LEU A 128 12.92 -6.20 -12.18
N VAL A 129 13.81 -5.62 -11.37
CA VAL A 129 13.97 -5.98 -9.95
C VAL A 129 12.64 -5.84 -9.22
N LEU A 130 11.94 -4.74 -9.45
CA LEU A 130 10.67 -4.46 -8.79
C LEU A 130 9.56 -5.44 -9.19
N VAL A 131 9.45 -5.79 -10.49
CA VAL A 131 8.50 -6.79 -10.99
C VAL A 131 8.74 -8.16 -10.34
N VAL A 132 10.00 -8.56 -10.21
CA VAL A 132 10.41 -9.77 -9.52
C VAL A 132 9.95 -9.68 -8.06
N MET A 133 10.39 -8.68 -7.31
CA MET A 133 10.02 -8.52 -5.90
C MET A 133 8.50 -8.58 -5.65
N LEU A 134 7.69 -7.90 -6.45
CA LEU A 134 6.24 -7.90 -6.31
C LEU A 134 5.58 -9.26 -6.59
N ARG A 135 6.14 -10.06 -7.51
CA ARG A 135 5.63 -11.41 -7.81
C ARG A 135 6.16 -12.45 -6.83
N PHE A 136 7.35 -12.26 -6.24
CA PHE A 136 7.94 -13.15 -5.25
C PHE A 136 7.43 -12.93 -3.83
N ALA A 137 7.07 -11.69 -3.47
CA ALA A 137 6.50 -11.37 -2.17
C ALA A 137 5.35 -12.30 -1.74
N PRO A 138 4.31 -12.57 -2.56
CA PRO A 138 3.24 -13.49 -2.14
C PRO A 138 3.74 -14.91 -1.90
N THR A 139 4.68 -15.41 -2.70
CA THR A 139 5.27 -16.75 -2.52
C THR A 139 6.08 -16.84 -1.23
N ILE A 140 6.88 -15.81 -0.91
CA ILE A 140 7.65 -15.77 0.35
C ILE A 140 6.74 -15.76 1.57
N ILE A 141 5.59 -15.05 1.52
CA ILE A 141 4.60 -15.04 2.62
C ILE A 141 4.01 -16.44 2.85
N LEU A 142 3.75 -17.19 1.77
CA LEU A 142 3.24 -18.57 1.86
C LEU A 142 4.29 -19.51 2.47
N GLU A 143 5.52 -19.47 1.95
CA GLU A 143 6.66 -20.24 2.46
C GLU A 143 6.93 -19.94 3.95
N PHE A 144 6.83 -18.66 4.35
CA PHE A 144 6.98 -18.28 5.75
C PHE A 144 5.91 -18.92 6.65
N GLY A 145 4.68 -19.06 6.14
CA GLY A 145 3.61 -19.79 6.81
C GLY A 145 3.96 -21.27 7.02
N GLU A 146 4.49 -21.94 6.00
CA GLU A 146 4.91 -23.34 6.08
C GLU A 146 6.07 -23.55 7.06
N VAL A 147 7.07 -22.66 7.03
CA VAL A 147 8.20 -22.70 7.97
C VAL A 147 7.71 -22.45 9.40
N ARG A 148 6.78 -21.52 9.59
CA ARG A 148 6.17 -21.26 10.90
C ARG A 148 5.43 -22.48 11.43
N GLU A 149 4.62 -23.16 10.63
CA GLU A 149 3.92 -24.37 11.06
C GLU A 149 4.89 -25.54 11.30
N ALA A 150 5.96 -25.67 10.50
CA ALA A 150 7.01 -26.66 10.75
C ALA A 150 7.74 -26.43 12.09
N MET A 151 8.03 -25.17 12.44
CA MET A 151 8.61 -24.80 13.74
C MET A 151 7.65 -25.06 14.91
N LYS A 152 6.33 -24.95 14.68
CA LYS A 152 5.28 -25.27 15.65
C LYS A 152 5.18 -26.78 15.90
N ILE A 153 5.27 -27.60 14.86
CA ILE A 153 5.30 -29.07 14.97
C ILE A 153 6.56 -29.54 15.72
N ARG A 154 7.70 -28.90 15.50
CA ARG A 154 8.97 -29.18 16.19
C ARG A 154 9.00 -28.70 17.65
N GLY A 155 7.92 -28.10 18.16
CA GLY A 155 7.80 -27.72 19.57
C GLY A 155 8.47 -26.39 19.95
N PHE A 156 9.11 -25.68 19.02
CA PHE A 156 9.75 -24.38 19.29
C PHE A 156 8.74 -23.24 19.51
N LEU A 157 7.55 -23.33 18.90
CA LEU A 157 6.46 -22.34 19.05
C LEU A 157 5.35 -22.79 20.03
N ARG A 158 5.60 -23.79 20.88
CA ARG A 158 4.57 -24.38 21.76
C ARG A 158 4.12 -23.42 22.89
N SER A 159 4.96 -22.47 23.31
CA SER A 159 4.60 -21.46 24.31
C SER A 159 5.34 -20.12 24.07
N VAL A 160 4.57 -19.02 24.02
CA VAL A 160 5.06 -17.63 23.95
C VAL A 160 6.15 -17.29 24.99
N PRO A 161 6.08 -17.76 26.26
CA PRO A 161 7.14 -17.47 27.25
C PRO A 161 8.49 -18.17 26.98
N THR A 162 8.51 -19.31 26.28
CA THR A 162 9.78 -20.00 25.93
C THR A 162 10.49 -19.31 24.76
N VAL A 163 9.72 -18.80 23.80
CA VAL A 163 10.23 -18.00 22.68
C VAL A 163 10.82 -16.67 23.17
N LEU A 164 10.20 -16.05 24.18
CA LEU A 164 10.69 -14.82 24.82
C LEU A 164 11.98 -15.02 25.65
N ARG A 165 12.23 -16.23 26.17
CA ARG A 165 13.45 -16.54 26.94
C ARG A 165 14.69 -16.72 26.06
N HIS A 166 14.53 -17.20 24.82
CA HIS A 166 15.63 -17.36 23.86
C HIS A 166 15.24 -16.85 22.46
N PRO A 167 15.09 -15.51 22.30
CA PRO A 167 14.64 -14.91 21.05
C PRO A 167 15.66 -15.07 19.93
N LEU A 168 16.96 -15.00 20.23
CA LEU A 168 18.05 -15.10 19.24
C LEU A 168 18.12 -16.48 18.60
N ASN A 169 18.11 -17.56 19.39
CA ASN A 169 18.15 -18.92 18.85
C ASN A 169 16.90 -19.21 18.01
N THR A 170 15.72 -18.77 18.47
CA THR A 170 14.47 -18.97 17.73
C THR A 170 14.49 -18.21 16.39
N LEU A 171 15.05 -17.00 16.37
CA LEU A 171 15.27 -16.21 15.15
C LEU A 171 16.24 -16.90 14.19
N GLU A 172 17.35 -17.42 14.69
CA GLU A 172 18.35 -18.12 13.88
C GLU A 172 17.73 -19.37 13.19
N TYR A 173 17.03 -20.20 13.95
CA TYR A 173 16.35 -21.38 13.39
C TYR A 173 15.23 -21.06 12.41
N ALA A 174 14.65 -19.86 12.46
CA ALA A 174 13.64 -19.40 11.51
C ALA A 174 14.26 -18.76 10.26
N ILE A 175 15.23 -17.86 10.44
CA ILE A 175 15.82 -17.05 9.38
C ILE A 175 16.74 -17.89 8.50
N VAL A 176 17.59 -18.74 9.09
CA VAL A 176 18.57 -19.54 8.34
C VAL A 176 17.91 -20.37 7.23
N PRO A 177 16.91 -21.24 7.50
CA PRO A 177 16.26 -22.01 6.44
C PRO A 177 15.49 -21.13 5.43
N MET A 178 14.90 -20.02 5.89
CA MET A 178 14.21 -19.07 5.01
C MET A 178 15.17 -18.42 4.00
N VAL A 179 16.35 -18.00 4.45
CA VAL A 179 17.38 -17.39 3.60
C VAL A 179 17.88 -18.40 2.57
N PHE A 180 18.25 -19.61 3.00
CA PHE A 180 18.73 -20.65 2.07
C PHE A 180 17.67 -21.03 1.02
N ARG A 181 16.40 -21.16 1.39
CA ARG A 181 15.32 -21.41 0.42
C ARG A 181 15.12 -20.24 -0.54
N SER A 182 15.12 -19.01 -0.02
CA SER A 182 14.96 -17.80 -0.86
C SER A 182 16.09 -17.65 -1.86
N LEU A 183 17.34 -17.94 -1.46
CA LEU A 183 18.51 -17.96 -2.34
C LEU A 183 18.34 -18.99 -3.45
N LYS A 184 17.93 -20.22 -3.11
CA LYS A 184 17.69 -21.27 -4.11
C LYS A 184 16.64 -20.88 -5.14
N ILE A 185 15.52 -20.30 -4.69
CA ILE A 185 14.46 -19.80 -5.57
C ILE A 185 14.97 -18.66 -6.47
N ALA A 186 15.80 -17.77 -5.93
CA ALA A 186 16.41 -16.68 -6.69
C ALA A 186 17.36 -17.18 -7.78
N ASP A 187 18.17 -18.21 -7.48
CA ASP A 187 19.07 -18.86 -8.45
C ASP A 187 18.28 -19.55 -9.56
N GLU A 188 17.26 -20.34 -9.21
CA GLU A 188 16.37 -21.01 -10.18
C GLU A 188 15.65 -20.00 -11.09
N LEU A 189 15.16 -18.90 -10.52
CA LEU A 189 14.55 -17.81 -11.29
C LEU A 189 15.56 -17.17 -12.24
N SER A 190 16.75 -16.85 -11.75
CA SER A 190 17.79 -16.18 -12.53
C SER A 190 18.21 -17.05 -13.72
N ALA A 191 18.45 -18.35 -13.47
CA ALA A 191 18.71 -19.32 -14.53
C ALA A 191 17.56 -19.39 -15.55
N SER A 192 16.30 -19.49 -15.08
CA SER A 192 15.12 -19.51 -15.96
C SER A 192 14.97 -18.22 -16.79
N ALA A 193 15.27 -17.06 -16.21
CA ALA A 193 15.21 -15.77 -16.86
C ALA A 193 16.28 -15.64 -17.97
N ILE A 194 17.51 -16.08 -17.70
CA ILE A 194 18.60 -16.10 -18.68
C ILE A 194 18.23 -16.99 -19.87
N VAL A 195 17.73 -18.21 -19.61
CA VAL A 195 17.30 -19.15 -20.67
C VAL A 195 16.13 -18.59 -21.48
N ARG A 196 15.24 -17.80 -20.87
CA ARG A 196 14.15 -17.09 -21.58
C ARG A 196 14.59 -15.82 -22.31
N GLY A 197 15.90 -15.56 -22.39
CA GLY A 197 16.46 -14.45 -23.16
C GLY A 197 16.27 -13.09 -22.51
N ILE A 198 16.33 -13.00 -21.17
CA ILE A 198 16.18 -11.71 -20.49
C ILE A 198 17.29 -10.70 -20.82
N GLU A 199 18.46 -11.18 -21.26
CA GLU A 199 19.59 -10.36 -21.70
C GLU A 199 19.51 -9.94 -23.17
N SER A 200 18.47 -10.39 -23.89
CA SER A 200 18.25 -10.02 -25.28
C SER A 200 18.20 -8.49 -25.46
N PRO A 201 19.00 -7.91 -26.39
CA PRO A 201 19.10 -6.46 -26.60
C PRO A 201 17.87 -5.85 -27.28
N TYR A 202 16.88 -6.67 -27.64
CA TYR A 202 15.66 -6.24 -28.32
C TYR A 202 14.64 -5.59 -27.38
N LYS A 203 13.76 -4.78 -27.95
CA LYS A 203 12.72 -4.02 -27.22
C LYS A 203 11.69 -4.98 -26.61
N LYS A 204 11.76 -5.17 -25.28
CA LYS A 204 10.88 -6.08 -24.51
C LYS A 204 9.44 -5.53 -24.47
N GLN A 205 8.52 -6.19 -25.17
CA GLN A 205 7.10 -5.83 -25.12
C GLN A 205 6.42 -6.29 -23.82
N SER A 206 5.37 -5.59 -23.40
CA SER A 206 4.58 -5.96 -22.21
C SER A 206 3.34 -6.72 -22.65
N TYR A 207 3.09 -7.89 -22.06
CA TYR A 207 1.90 -8.70 -22.31
C TYR A 207 0.61 -8.07 -21.74
N TYR A 208 0.73 -7.18 -20.75
CA TYR A 208 -0.43 -6.58 -20.09
C TYR A 208 -0.83 -5.26 -20.76
N VAL A 209 -1.92 -5.29 -21.53
CA VAL A 209 -2.56 -4.10 -22.08
C VAL A 209 -3.36 -3.42 -20.96
N SER A 210 -2.69 -2.63 -20.12
CA SER A 210 -3.37 -1.71 -19.19
C SER A 210 -4.05 -0.63 -20.04
N ARG A 211 -5.37 -0.68 -20.13
CA ARG A 211 -6.18 0.28 -20.90
C ARG A 211 -6.84 1.20 -19.88
N ILE A 212 -6.45 2.46 -19.90
CA ILE A 212 -7.00 3.50 -19.01
C ILE A 212 -8.50 3.57 -19.29
N SER A 213 -9.31 3.32 -18.26
CA SER A 213 -10.76 3.47 -18.36
C SER A 213 -11.13 4.96 -18.35
N PRO A 214 -12.21 5.41 -19.02
CA PRO A 214 -12.69 6.78 -18.87
C PRO A 214 -12.96 7.17 -17.41
N LEU A 215 -13.31 6.20 -16.56
CA LEU A 215 -13.43 6.40 -15.10
C LEU A 215 -12.08 6.76 -14.44
N ASP A 216 -10.98 6.16 -14.90
CA ASP A 216 -9.63 6.46 -14.40
C ASP A 216 -9.20 7.88 -14.75
N ALA A 217 -9.48 8.30 -15.99
CA ALA A 217 -9.19 9.66 -16.44
C ALA A 217 -10.00 10.71 -15.65
N PHE A 218 -11.29 10.45 -15.41
CA PHE A 218 -12.13 11.30 -14.58
C PHE A 218 -11.61 11.39 -13.13
N LEU A 219 -11.25 10.27 -12.52
CA LEU A 219 -10.70 10.24 -11.16
C LEU A 219 -9.38 11.01 -11.05
N MET A 220 -8.47 10.87 -12.03
CA MET A 220 -7.21 11.63 -12.05
C MET A 220 -7.44 13.14 -12.24
N LEU A 221 -8.39 13.51 -13.11
CA LEU A 221 -8.70 14.93 -13.36
C LEU A 221 -9.35 15.58 -12.13
N VAL A 222 -10.30 14.92 -11.47
CA VAL A 222 -10.95 15.51 -10.30
C VAL A 222 -10.01 15.54 -9.09
N SER A 223 -9.16 14.52 -8.90
CA SER A 223 -8.16 14.53 -7.81
C SER A 223 -7.08 15.61 -7.99
N THR A 224 -6.63 15.86 -9.22
CA THR A 224 -5.72 16.99 -9.51
C THR A 224 -6.41 18.32 -9.29
N ALA A 225 -7.63 18.52 -9.79
CA ALA A 225 -8.38 19.74 -9.57
C ALA A 225 -8.62 20.01 -8.08
N ALA A 226 -9.03 19.00 -7.32
CA ALA A 226 -9.21 19.11 -5.88
C ALA A 226 -7.90 19.43 -5.15
N GLY A 227 -6.78 18.82 -5.55
CA GLY A 227 -5.46 19.12 -4.99
C GLY A 227 -4.99 20.54 -5.28
N ILE A 228 -5.19 21.05 -6.50
CA ILE A 228 -4.83 22.41 -6.89
C ILE A 228 -5.69 23.43 -6.14
N VAL A 229 -7.00 23.23 -6.08
CA VAL A 229 -7.91 24.10 -5.31
C VAL A 229 -7.50 24.12 -3.84
N CYS A 230 -7.16 22.96 -3.26
CA CYS A 230 -6.71 22.83 -1.88
C CYS A 230 -5.35 23.50 -1.60
N CYS A 231 -4.49 23.67 -2.61
CA CYS A 231 -3.18 24.30 -2.45
C CYS A 231 -3.16 25.80 -2.82
N VAL A 232 -4.10 26.28 -3.65
CA VAL A 232 -4.07 27.62 -4.24
C VAL A 232 -5.16 28.54 -3.68
N LEU A 233 -6.34 28.01 -3.33
CA LEU A 233 -7.52 28.82 -2.97
C LEU A 233 -7.80 28.89 -1.46
N LEU A 234 -7.13 28.07 -0.65
CA LEU A 234 -7.33 27.91 0.79
C LEU A 234 -5.99 27.85 1.49
#